data_AF-A0A921CPA4-F1
#
_entry.id   AF-A0A921CPA4-F1
#
_cell.length_a   1.000
_cell.length_b   1.000
_cell.length_c   1.000
_cell.angle_alpha   90.00
_cell.angle_beta   90.00
_cell.angle_gamma   90.00
#
_symmetry.space_group_name_H-M   'P 1'
#
loop_
_entity.id
_entity.type
_entity.pdbx_description
1 polymer ?
#
loop_
_entity_poly.entity_id
_entity_poly.type
_entity_poly.pdbx_seq_one_letter_code
_entity_poly.pdbx_strand_id
1 'polypeptide(L)'
;MNIDAVIKRAYLELEDGDFSKAAELLDQALNEDPENAAIYVGLLCAELKVHSESELANCRVPIADYNNFKKAVRFGDDALVKRLNEYNNQIVENLAMENKKREYSSAMSLFAIVSNNPETTHEQCIGKAASLAELARRLRSLGDFEDSIAIAERCEQKAEELKLLAEQRRQEAHAFAEAKKKKKLKGLLVTGVAAAIAVIGLFTYVKVDEYKKSLPGKYRWEYQAAFDNGDYVKAQEYYKKYLDITKQEEGSSGTLDDFIARCNIAKISEEGLQAFVDGDFEKGYELFSKKDEERNWRASLYYVPYNIIKNLLPQLIEKLNPVQFQIVSYGYYSECEMYWLNSDGTVDTIGGNPCVRDWKDIVKIKADDTVAGLKKDGTLIYKYGDNEIQTIDNVVDFDVLGDYVAVVKSDGTVWCNNELSYPDVVNSWTNIKAVRIVHEPLVVQSLYWGPDGNYQEPKIETTTDSKLPYLVVQTNDGRVLSSSFHQKIYPPNMSEEDIEKDILNSLQNRPGWNSVLDPALRNSLNITSRDRYGYTHVIEPASIDIDFGEPTSYEINLYGIGTSIMRDSDGKWIM
;
A
#
# COMPACT_ATOMS: atom_id res chain seq x y z
N MET A 1 17.86 10.02 -51.26
CA MET A 1 16.61 10.78 -50.92
C MET A 1 16.94 12.25 -50.68
N ASN A 2 16.00 13.21 -50.59
CA ASN A 2 16.32 14.54 -50.02
C ASN A 2 16.08 14.47 -48.51
N ILE A 3 17.16 14.22 -47.76
CA ILE A 3 17.13 13.91 -46.33
C ILE A 3 16.55 15.09 -45.53
N ASP A 4 17.02 16.31 -45.77
CA ASP A 4 16.53 17.53 -45.10
C ASP A 4 15.02 17.74 -45.30
N ALA A 5 14.50 17.43 -46.50
CA ALA A 5 13.08 17.54 -46.79
C ALA A 5 12.24 16.46 -46.08
N VAL A 6 12.81 15.26 -45.85
CA VAL A 6 12.16 14.17 -45.12
C VAL A 6 12.20 14.43 -43.61
N ILE A 7 13.33 14.87 -43.06
CA ILE A 7 13.44 15.30 -41.66
C ILE A 7 12.46 16.46 -41.40
N LYS A 8 12.47 17.49 -42.24
CA LYS A 8 11.52 18.61 -42.10
C LYS A 8 10.07 18.16 -42.17
N ARG A 9 9.74 17.19 -43.03
CA ARG A 9 8.40 16.60 -43.05
C ARG A 9 8.10 15.89 -41.74
N ALA A 10 9.00 15.03 -41.25
CA ALA A 10 8.80 14.30 -40.00
C ALA A 10 8.56 15.24 -38.81
N TYR A 11 9.28 16.37 -38.74
CA TYR A 11 9.04 17.39 -37.72
C TYR A 11 7.66 18.07 -37.86
N LEU A 12 7.13 18.25 -39.08
CA LEU A 12 5.73 18.66 -39.26
C LEU A 12 4.75 17.56 -38.81
N GLU A 13 5.04 16.29 -39.07
CA GLU A 13 4.20 15.19 -38.55
C GLU A 13 4.29 15.10 -37.00
N LEU A 14 5.41 15.50 -36.35
CA LEU A 14 5.50 15.68 -34.88
C LEU A 14 4.61 16.84 -34.40
N GLU A 15 4.66 18.00 -35.08
CA GLU A 15 3.80 19.16 -34.80
C GLU A 15 2.30 18.82 -34.94
N ASP A 16 1.94 18.00 -35.94
CA ASP A 16 0.59 17.48 -36.19
C ASP A 16 0.19 16.31 -35.24
N GLY A 17 1.12 15.78 -34.42
CA GLY A 17 0.88 14.69 -33.46
C GLY A 17 0.88 13.27 -34.04
N ASP A 18 1.25 13.10 -35.32
CA ASP A 18 1.41 11.79 -35.97
C ASP A 18 2.82 11.22 -35.72
N PHE A 19 3.09 10.92 -34.44
CA PHE A 19 4.40 10.45 -33.96
C PHE A 19 4.87 9.17 -34.64
N SER A 20 3.95 8.28 -35.03
CA SER A 20 4.26 7.03 -35.74
C SER A 20 4.84 7.31 -37.12
N LYS A 21 4.19 8.18 -37.90
CA LYS A 21 4.64 8.58 -39.24
C LYS A 21 5.86 9.47 -39.19
N ALA A 22 5.99 10.31 -38.16
CA ALA A 22 7.23 11.04 -37.89
C ALA A 22 8.39 10.06 -37.68
N ALA A 23 8.23 9.04 -36.83
CA ALA A 23 9.24 8.01 -36.60
C ALA A 23 9.57 7.23 -37.88
N GLU A 24 8.58 6.81 -38.68
CA GLU A 24 8.82 6.13 -39.96
C GLU A 24 9.64 6.98 -40.95
N LEU A 25 9.36 8.28 -41.05
CA LEU A 25 10.11 9.19 -41.90
C LEU A 25 11.53 9.43 -41.37
N LEU A 26 11.70 9.48 -40.04
CA LEU A 26 13.00 9.63 -39.39
C LEU A 26 13.86 8.38 -39.51
N ASP A 27 13.31 7.18 -39.36
CA ASP A 27 14.00 5.92 -39.62
C ASP A 27 14.40 5.79 -41.09
N GLN A 28 13.55 6.23 -42.04
CA GLN A 28 13.93 6.32 -43.45
C GLN A 28 15.10 7.28 -43.69
N ALA A 29 15.12 8.44 -43.03
CA ALA A 29 16.25 9.37 -43.08
C ALA A 29 17.51 8.78 -42.41
N LEU A 30 17.35 8.03 -41.31
CA LEU A 30 18.44 7.44 -40.52
C LEU A 30 19.19 6.35 -41.30
N ASN A 31 18.51 5.63 -42.17
CA ASN A 31 19.12 4.65 -43.07
C ASN A 31 20.07 5.30 -44.10
N GLU A 32 19.92 6.60 -44.40
CA GLU A 32 20.79 7.33 -45.32
C GLU A 32 21.85 8.18 -44.58
N ASP A 33 21.53 8.74 -43.42
CA ASP A 33 22.44 9.56 -42.59
C ASP A 33 22.37 9.15 -41.09
N PRO A 34 23.07 8.08 -40.69
CA PRO A 34 22.97 7.50 -39.35
C PRO A 34 23.69 8.29 -38.25
N GLU A 35 24.46 9.34 -38.60
CA GLU A 35 25.13 10.23 -37.65
C GLU A 35 24.41 11.59 -37.52
N ASN A 36 23.23 11.75 -38.11
CA ASN A 36 22.48 12.99 -38.03
C ASN A 36 21.83 13.20 -36.65
N ALA A 37 22.37 14.12 -35.86
CA ALA A 37 21.86 14.39 -34.51
C ALA A 37 20.38 14.84 -34.48
N ALA A 38 19.92 15.59 -35.49
CA ALA A 38 18.53 16.05 -35.56
C ALA A 38 17.54 14.89 -35.76
N ILE A 39 17.94 13.82 -36.46
CA ILE A 39 17.10 12.61 -36.57
C ILE A 39 16.88 12.00 -35.18
N TYR A 40 17.94 11.88 -34.38
CA TYR A 40 17.82 11.35 -33.02
C TYR A 40 17.03 12.25 -32.07
N VAL A 41 17.06 13.58 -32.24
CA VAL A 41 16.17 14.49 -31.51
C VAL A 41 14.72 14.26 -31.92
N GLY A 42 14.42 14.17 -33.22
CA GLY A 42 13.07 13.88 -33.71
C GLY A 42 12.55 12.51 -33.23
N LEU A 43 13.40 11.48 -33.22
CA LEU A 43 13.06 10.16 -32.71
C LEU A 43 12.83 10.16 -31.19
N LEU A 44 13.61 10.93 -30.43
CA LEU A 44 13.37 11.16 -29.01
C LEU A 44 12.03 11.88 -28.78
N CYS A 45 11.69 12.86 -29.63
CA CYS A 45 10.39 13.54 -29.57
C CYS A 45 9.21 12.59 -29.89
N ALA A 46 9.35 11.72 -30.90
CA ALA A 46 8.35 10.70 -31.22
C ALA A 46 8.20 9.66 -30.10
N GLU A 47 9.31 9.18 -29.53
CA GLU A 47 9.36 8.22 -28.42
C GLU A 47 8.71 8.78 -27.14
N LEU A 48 8.91 10.07 -26.86
CA LEU A 48 8.31 10.79 -25.72
C LEU A 48 6.96 11.45 -26.02
N LYS A 49 6.46 11.34 -27.26
CA LYS A 49 5.19 11.93 -27.75
C LYS A 49 5.09 13.44 -27.48
N VAL A 50 6.16 14.17 -27.76
CA VAL A 50 6.20 15.65 -27.69
C VAL A 50 6.25 16.25 -29.10
N HIS A 51 5.58 17.38 -29.29
CA HIS A 51 5.38 17.99 -30.62
C HIS A 51 6.58 18.82 -31.07
N SER A 52 7.50 19.15 -30.15
CA SER A 52 8.68 19.98 -30.41
C SER A 52 9.88 19.60 -29.53
N GLU A 53 11.11 19.90 -29.98
CA GLU A 53 12.34 19.76 -29.17
C GLU A 53 12.23 20.52 -27.84
N SER A 54 11.57 21.68 -27.83
CA SER A 54 11.37 22.51 -26.63
C SER A 54 10.47 21.88 -25.57
N GLU A 55 9.54 21.00 -25.95
CA GLU A 55 8.66 20.31 -24.99
C GLU A 55 9.39 19.24 -24.18
N LEU A 56 10.58 18.80 -24.60
CA LEU A 56 11.41 17.85 -23.86
C LEU A 56 11.67 18.31 -22.42
N ALA A 57 11.80 19.63 -22.18
CA ALA A 57 11.96 20.22 -20.84
C ALA A 57 10.81 19.92 -19.85
N ASN A 58 9.63 19.57 -20.37
CA ASN A 58 8.41 19.31 -19.58
C ASN A 58 8.12 17.81 -19.41
N CYS A 59 9.02 16.93 -19.85
CA CYS A 59 8.86 15.49 -19.67
C CYS A 59 8.89 15.10 -18.18
N ARG A 60 8.09 14.09 -17.80
CA ARG A 60 7.96 13.64 -16.39
C ARG A 60 8.99 12.60 -15.94
N VAL A 61 10.01 12.35 -16.76
CA VAL A 61 11.12 11.43 -16.48
C VAL A 61 12.39 12.01 -17.12
N PRO A 62 13.56 11.91 -16.47
CA PRO A 62 14.81 12.40 -17.03
C PRO A 62 15.10 11.74 -18.39
N ILE A 63 15.32 12.57 -19.41
CA ILE A 63 15.56 12.12 -20.78
C ILE A 63 16.97 11.56 -20.99
N ALA A 64 17.89 11.76 -20.04
CA ALA A 64 19.27 11.32 -20.11
C ALA A 64 19.47 9.82 -20.38
N ASP A 65 18.53 8.97 -19.95
CA ASP A 65 18.66 7.52 -20.11
C ASP A 65 18.19 6.97 -21.46
N TYR A 66 17.46 7.75 -22.25
CA TYR A 66 16.91 7.31 -23.52
C TYR A 66 18.02 7.11 -24.56
N ASN A 67 17.92 6.04 -25.36
CA ASN A 67 18.93 5.72 -26.37
C ASN A 67 19.02 6.80 -27.45
N ASN A 68 17.90 7.41 -27.81
CA ASN A 68 17.87 8.51 -28.78
C ASN A 68 18.50 9.79 -28.21
N PHE A 69 18.30 10.11 -26.92
CA PHE A 69 19.06 11.18 -26.24
C PHE A 69 20.57 10.92 -26.26
N LYS A 70 20.98 9.71 -25.86
CA LYS A 70 22.41 9.30 -25.83
C LYS A 70 23.06 9.41 -27.21
N LYS A 71 22.33 9.13 -28.30
CA LYS A 71 22.81 9.31 -29.68
C LYS A 71 22.78 10.77 -30.14
N ALA A 72 21.72 11.53 -29.84
CA ALA A 72 21.65 12.97 -30.14
C ALA A 72 22.79 13.76 -29.46
N VAL A 73 23.14 13.41 -28.22
CA VAL A 73 24.30 13.97 -27.50
C VAL A 73 25.63 13.49 -28.09
N ARG A 74 25.71 12.24 -28.59
CA ARG A 74 26.94 11.69 -29.19
C ARG A 74 27.31 12.33 -30.53
N PHE A 75 26.32 12.64 -31.36
CA PHE A 75 26.51 13.17 -32.71
C PHE A 75 26.23 14.68 -32.83
N GLY A 76 25.64 15.29 -31.80
CA GLY A 76 25.29 16.71 -31.77
C GLY A 76 26.49 17.64 -31.63
N ASP A 77 26.31 18.90 -32.02
CA ASP A 77 27.27 19.96 -31.71
C ASP A 77 27.15 20.42 -30.24
N ASP A 78 28.13 21.18 -29.76
CA ASP A 78 28.14 21.71 -28.38
C ASP A 78 26.86 22.50 -28.03
N ALA A 79 26.22 23.12 -29.04
CA ALA A 79 25.00 23.88 -28.86
C ALA A 79 23.78 22.98 -28.62
N LEU A 80 23.63 21.88 -29.38
CA LEU A 80 22.58 20.87 -29.19
C LEU A 80 22.82 20.09 -27.89
N VAL A 81 24.04 19.62 -27.65
CA VAL A 81 24.42 18.93 -26.41
C VAL A 81 24.09 19.78 -25.19
N LYS A 82 24.38 21.08 -25.23
CA LYS A 82 24.02 21.99 -24.14
C LYS A 82 22.50 22.10 -23.96
N ARG A 83 21.72 22.28 -25.04
CA ARG A 83 20.24 22.38 -24.94
C ARG A 83 19.61 21.12 -24.36
N LEU A 84 20.00 19.94 -24.84
CA LEU A 84 19.46 18.66 -24.38
C LEU A 84 19.77 18.41 -22.90
N ASN A 85 20.97 18.73 -22.44
CA ASN A 85 21.31 18.63 -21.02
C ASN A 85 20.58 19.69 -20.16
N GLU A 86 20.38 20.90 -20.68
CA GLU A 86 19.58 21.94 -20.01
C GLU A 86 18.13 21.48 -19.81
N TYR A 87 17.51 20.88 -20.82
CA TYR A 87 16.17 20.28 -20.70
C TYR A 87 16.15 19.15 -19.67
N ASN A 88 17.12 18.25 -19.68
CA ASN A 88 17.21 17.18 -18.67
C ASN A 88 17.36 17.73 -17.24
N ASN A 89 18.14 18.80 -17.05
CA ASN A 89 18.30 19.44 -15.74
C ASN A 89 16.98 20.07 -15.27
N GLN A 90 16.26 20.76 -16.15
CA GLN A 90 14.95 21.34 -15.83
C GLN A 90 13.92 20.26 -15.42
N ILE A 91 13.90 19.10 -16.09
CA ILE A 91 13.09 17.95 -15.67
C ILE A 91 13.45 17.52 -14.24
N VAL A 92 14.73 17.32 -13.95
CA VAL A 92 15.20 16.86 -12.63
C VAL A 92 14.86 17.87 -11.53
N GLU A 93 14.99 19.17 -11.80
CA GLU A 93 14.60 20.24 -10.87
C GLU A 93 13.08 20.27 -10.65
N ASN A 94 12.29 20.17 -11.72
CA ASN A 94 10.83 20.12 -11.66
C ASN A 94 10.34 18.91 -10.84
N LEU A 95 10.87 17.71 -11.09
CA LEU A 95 10.54 16.49 -10.33
C LEU A 95 10.96 16.60 -8.85
N ALA A 96 12.12 17.19 -8.56
CA ALA A 96 12.53 17.45 -7.19
C ALA A 96 11.59 18.44 -6.47
N MET A 97 11.09 19.46 -7.17
CA MET A 97 10.13 20.43 -6.65
C MET A 97 8.73 19.84 -6.47
N GLU A 98 8.25 19.03 -7.41
CA GLU A 98 6.99 18.27 -7.28
C GLU A 98 7.03 17.30 -6.09
N ASN A 99 8.16 16.60 -5.90
CA ASN A 99 8.35 15.72 -4.76
C ASN A 99 8.33 16.48 -3.43
N LYS A 100 9.03 17.63 -3.34
CA LYS A 100 8.98 18.51 -2.16
C LYS A 100 7.55 19.00 -1.87
N LYS A 101 6.81 19.41 -2.89
CA LYS A 101 5.41 19.86 -2.76
C LYS A 101 4.49 18.73 -2.26
N ARG A 102 4.69 17.50 -2.74
CA ARG A 102 3.94 16.30 -2.31
C ARG A 102 4.22 15.95 -0.85
N GLU A 103 5.50 15.87 -0.47
CA GLU A 103 5.92 15.59 0.90
C GLU A 103 5.47 16.68 1.88
N TYR A 104 5.56 17.96 1.48
CA TYR A 104 5.02 19.07 2.25
C TYR A 104 3.50 18.95 2.46
N SER A 105 2.73 18.69 1.39
CA SER A 105 1.28 18.49 1.48
C SER A 105 0.92 17.33 2.43
N SER A 106 1.60 16.18 2.28
CA SER A 106 1.46 15.01 3.18
C SER A 106 1.77 15.37 4.64
N ALA A 107 2.87 16.10 4.88
CA ALA A 107 3.26 16.57 6.20
C ALA A 107 2.20 17.52 6.79
N MET A 108 1.62 18.42 6.00
CA MET A 108 0.58 19.35 6.45
C MET A 108 -0.75 18.67 6.77
N SER A 109 -1.18 17.67 5.99
CA SER A 109 -2.34 16.84 6.34
C SER A 109 -2.14 16.11 7.67
N LEU A 110 -0.96 15.53 7.89
CA LEU A 110 -0.61 14.89 9.16
C LEU A 110 -0.48 15.90 10.30
N PHE A 111 0.04 17.10 10.06
CA PHE A 111 0.10 18.18 11.06
C PHE A 111 -1.29 18.54 11.58
N ALA A 112 -2.29 18.66 10.69
CA ALA A 112 -3.67 18.95 11.06
C ALA A 112 -4.27 17.82 11.93
N ILE A 113 -4.07 16.55 11.54
CA ILE A 113 -4.55 15.39 12.30
C ILE A 113 -3.88 15.34 13.68
N VAL A 114 -2.54 15.40 13.72
CA VAL A 114 -1.76 15.33 14.96
C VAL A 114 -2.10 16.50 15.88
N SER A 115 -2.29 17.71 15.35
CA SER A 115 -2.68 18.89 16.14
C SER A 115 -4.02 18.71 16.84
N ASN A 116 -4.98 18.01 16.22
CA ASN A 116 -6.29 17.72 16.79
C ASN A 116 -6.30 16.55 17.79
N ASN A 117 -5.23 15.76 17.89
CA ASN A 117 -5.16 14.66 18.86
C ASN A 117 -5.26 15.18 20.31
N PRO A 118 -6.02 14.50 21.20
CA PRO A 118 -6.20 14.92 22.58
C PRO A 118 -4.89 14.85 23.37
N GLU A 119 -4.78 15.70 24.39
CA GLU A 119 -3.57 15.82 25.24
C GLU A 119 -3.92 15.53 26.72
N THR A 120 -4.90 14.66 26.98
CA THR A 120 -5.55 14.56 28.30
C THR A 120 -4.96 13.50 29.23
N THR A 121 -4.32 12.45 28.70
CA THR A 121 -3.59 11.44 29.47
C THR A 121 -2.08 11.51 29.24
N HIS A 122 -1.30 10.83 30.07
CA HIS A 122 0.15 10.72 29.91
C HIS A 122 0.51 10.09 28.54
N GLU A 123 -0.16 8.99 28.20
CA GLU A 123 0.04 8.22 26.97
C GLU A 123 -0.32 9.05 25.73
N GLN A 124 -1.40 9.83 25.81
CA GLN A 124 -1.82 10.75 24.74
C GLN A 124 -0.78 11.85 24.48
N CYS A 125 -0.24 12.47 25.54
CA CYS A 125 0.84 13.45 25.40
C CYS A 125 2.11 12.85 24.79
N ILE A 126 2.52 11.63 25.21
CA ILE A 126 3.69 10.94 24.65
C ILE A 126 3.49 10.57 23.18
N GLY A 127 2.32 10.02 22.81
CA GLY A 127 2.00 9.67 21.43
C GLY A 127 2.03 10.89 20.51
N LYS A 128 1.36 11.99 20.91
CA LYS A 128 1.37 13.24 20.15
C LYS A 128 2.77 13.86 20.03
N ALA A 129 3.57 13.82 21.09
CA ALA A 129 4.96 14.28 21.05
C ALA A 129 5.83 13.48 20.07
N ALA A 130 5.66 12.15 20.00
CA ALA A 130 6.37 11.30 19.05
C ALA A 130 5.96 11.62 17.59
N SER A 131 4.66 11.76 17.31
CA SER A 131 4.17 12.14 15.98
C SER A 131 4.67 13.52 15.54
N LEU A 132 4.72 14.50 16.44
CA LEU A 132 5.26 15.84 16.14
C LEU A 132 6.78 15.82 15.90
N ALA A 133 7.53 14.99 16.63
CA ALA A 133 8.98 14.86 16.41
C ALA A 133 9.31 14.23 15.05
N GLU A 134 8.58 13.20 14.63
CA GLU A 134 8.75 12.58 13.31
C GLU A 134 8.30 13.52 12.18
N LEU A 135 7.20 14.26 12.39
CA LEU A 135 6.77 15.29 11.46
C LEU A 135 7.81 16.40 11.28
N ALA A 136 8.43 16.87 12.38
CA ALA A 136 9.52 17.83 12.31
C ALA A 136 10.71 17.30 11.52
N ARG A 137 11.07 16.02 11.68
CA ARG A 137 12.13 15.36 10.91
C ARG A 137 11.83 15.38 9.41
N ARG A 138 10.59 15.03 9.00
CA ARG A 138 10.15 15.09 7.60
C ARG A 138 10.23 16.51 7.05
N LEU A 139 9.66 17.48 7.77
CA LEU A 139 9.68 18.90 7.35
C LEU A 139 11.11 19.46 7.25
N ARG A 140 12.02 19.13 8.18
CA ARG A 140 13.44 19.52 8.05
C ARG A 140 14.12 18.94 6.81
N SER A 141 13.74 17.76 6.35
CA SER A 141 14.33 17.18 5.12
C SER A 141 13.94 17.92 3.82
N LEU A 142 12.92 18.78 3.86
CA LEU A 142 12.52 19.62 2.73
C LEU A 142 13.39 20.88 2.57
N GLY A 143 14.15 21.24 3.62
CA GLY A 143 14.94 22.47 3.68
C GLY A 143 14.05 23.72 3.70
N ASP A 144 14.52 24.79 3.06
CA ASP A 144 13.83 26.09 2.97
C ASP A 144 12.61 26.09 2.00
N PHE A 145 11.93 24.95 1.86
CA PHE A 145 10.71 24.83 1.05
C PHE A 145 9.50 25.35 1.83
N GLU A 146 8.86 26.40 1.34
CA GLU A 146 7.80 27.15 2.03
C GLU A 146 8.21 27.51 3.47
N ASP A 147 7.37 27.25 4.48
CA ASP A 147 7.70 27.47 5.91
C ASP A 147 8.06 26.16 6.65
N SER A 148 8.50 25.13 5.93
CA SER A 148 8.82 23.80 6.48
C SER A 148 9.71 23.82 7.72
N ILE A 149 10.81 24.59 7.71
CA ILE A 149 11.70 24.75 8.88
C ILE A 149 10.97 25.38 10.07
N ALA A 150 10.18 26.43 9.83
CA ALA A 150 9.44 27.12 10.88
C ALA A 150 8.28 26.28 11.44
N ILE A 151 7.68 25.38 10.65
CA ILE A 151 6.72 24.39 11.15
C ILE A 151 7.45 23.28 11.93
N ALA A 152 8.61 22.80 11.45
CA ALA A 152 9.40 21.80 12.15
C ALA A 152 9.83 22.29 13.55
N GLU A 153 10.31 23.52 13.67
CA GLU A 153 10.67 24.14 14.96
C GLU A 153 9.47 24.28 15.90
N ARG A 154 8.29 24.65 15.38
CA ARG A 154 7.03 24.65 16.15
C ARG A 154 6.65 23.24 16.61
N CYS A 155 6.83 22.22 15.77
CA CYS A 155 6.57 20.82 16.11
C CYS A 155 7.55 20.30 17.18
N GLU A 156 8.84 20.63 17.09
CA GLU A 156 9.86 20.28 18.09
C GLU A 156 9.58 20.93 19.44
N GLN A 157 9.30 22.24 19.47
CA GLN A 157 8.92 22.97 20.68
C GLN A 157 7.67 22.34 21.31
N LYS A 158 6.64 22.06 20.51
CA LYS A 158 5.39 21.46 21.01
C LYS A 158 5.57 20.03 21.48
N ALA A 159 6.43 19.24 20.84
CA ALA A 159 6.78 17.89 21.29
C ALA A 159 7.49 17.93 22.67
N GLU A 160 8.36 18.90 22.92
CA GLU A 160 9.04 19.04 24.21
C GLU A 160 8.11 19.55 25.33
N GLU A 161 7.22 20.51 25.02
CA GLU A 161 6.11 20.89 25.93
C GLU A 161 5.27 19.67 26.32
N LEU A 162 4.93 18.81 25.36
CA LEU A 162 4.11 17.63 25.58
C LEU A 162 4.81 16.56 26.42
N LYS A 163 6.13 16.37 26.29
CA LYS A 163 6.91 15.50 27.19
C LYS A 163 6.89 16.03 28.63
N LEU A 164 7.07 17.34 28.81
CA LEU A 164 7.00 17.96 30.14
C LEU A 164 5.59 17.83 30.74
N LEU A 165 4.54 18.08 29.95
CA LEU A 165 3.15 17.89 30.36
C LEU A 165 2.83 16.42 30.68
N ALA A 166 3.39 15.47 29.95
CA ALA A 166 3.24 14.05 30.22
C ALA A 166 3.82 13.68 31.60
N GLU A 167 5.01 14.17 31.94
CA GLU A 167 5.63 13.93 33.24
C GLU A 167 4.89 14.66 34.38
N GLN A 168 4.38 15.88 34.15
CA GLN A 168 3.49 16.56 35.09
C GLN A 168 2.20 15.76 35.35
N ARG A 169 1.48 15.33 34.31
CA ARG A 169 0.27 14.49 34.43
C ARG A 169 0.55 13.17 35.16
N ARG A 170 1.73 12.57 34.95
CA ARG A 170 2.19 11.37 35.65
C ARG A 170 2.39 11.66 37.15
N GLN A 171 3.08 12.76 37.49
CA GLN A 171 3.28 13.17 38.88
C GLN A 171 1.96 13.55 39.56
N GLU A 172 1.04 14.22 38.86
CA GLU A 172 -0.31 14.51 39.35
C GLU A 172 -1.14 13.24 39.56
N ALA A 173 -1.07 12.25 38.65
CA ALA A 173 -1.74 10.96 38.82
C ALA A 173 -1.18 10.20 40.05
N HIS A 174 0.15 10.21 40.24
CA HIS A 174 0.79 9.67 41.44
C HIS A 174 0.38 10.45 42.71
N ALA A 175 0.38 11.78 42.69
CA ALA A 175 0.01 12.62 43.83
C ALA A 175 -1.49 12.53 44.17
N PHE A 176 -2.37 12.37 43.17
CA PHE A 176 -3.80 12.10 43.35
C PHE A 176 -4.02 10.71 43.93
N ALA A 177 -3.28 9.69 43.47
CA ALA A 177 -3.28 8.37 44.08
C ALA A 177 -2.77 8.41 45.54
N GLU A 178 -1.73 9.20 45.84
CA GLU A 178 -1.26 9.45 47.20
C GLU A 178 -2.27 10.21 48.07
N ALA A 179 -2.93 11.24 47.53
CA ALA A 179 -3.95 11.99 48.24
C ALA A 179 -5.17 11.10 48.56
N LYS A 180 -5.55 10.23 47.61
CA LYS A 180 -6.58 9.19 47.78
C LYS A 180 -6.16 8.15 48.85
N LYS A 181 -4.87 7.78 48.93
CA LYS A 181 -4.29 7.00 50.05
C LYS A 181 -4.38 7.77 51.39
N LYS A 182 -3.89 9.02 51.44
CA LYS A 182 -3.87 9.89 52.64
C LYS A 182 -5.28 10.18 53.19
N LYS A 183 -6.30 10.36 52.33
CA LYS A 183 -7.70 10.60 52.74
C LYS A 183 -8.34 9.39 53.44
N LYS A 184 -7.88 8.16 53.13
CA LYS A 184 -8.29 6.92 53.80
C LYS A 184 -7.64 6.71 55.18
N LEU A 185 -6.60 7.46 55.52
CA LEU A 185 -5.72 7.17 56.66
C LEU A 185 -6.08 7.92 57.96
N LYS A 186 -6.94 8.94 57.91
CA LYS A 186 -7.30 9.78 59.08
C LYS A 186 -8.18 9.10 60.15
N GLY A 187 -8.54 7.82 59.99
CA GLY A 187 -9.55 7.13 60.81
C GLY A 187 -9.05 6.21 61.94
N LEU A 188 -7.74 5.92 62.04
CA LEU A 188 -7.20 5.00 63.05
C LEU A 188 -5.87 5.54 63.63
N LEU A 189 -5.82 5.81 64.95
CA LEU A 189 -4.61 6.27 65.65
C LEU A 189 -4.71 6.01 67.18
N VAL A 190 -3.55 5.92 67.85
CA VAL A 190 -3.29 5.34 69.21
C VAL A 190 -3.16 3.80 69.17
N THR A 191 -2.15 3.11 69.73
CA THR A 191 -0.73 3.37 70.11
C THR A 191 -0.02 1.99 70.12
N GLY A 192 1.32 1.82 70.19
CA GLY A 192 2.42 2.78 70.20
C GLY A 192 3.80 2.09 70.06
N VAL A 193 4.11 1.05 70.86
CA VAL A 193 5.40 0.33 70.80
C VAL A 193 5.42 -0.81 69.75
N ALA A 194 4.24 -1.28 69.34
CA ALA A 194 4.11 -2.07 68.11
C ALA A 194 4.57 -1.29 66.86
N ALA A 195 4.71 0.04 66.93
CA ALA A 195 5.01 0.90 65.78
C ALA A 195 6.36 0.63 65.12
N ALA A 196 7.42 0.21 65.83
CA ALA A 196 8.71 -0.06 65.18
C ALA A 196 8.64 -1.32 64.29
N ILE A 197 8.07 -2.40 64.82
CA ILE A 197 7.83 -3.65 64.08
C ILE A 197 6.76 -3.42 63.00
N ALA A 198 5.74 -2.60 63.26
CA ALA A 198 4.72 -2.25 62.29
C ALA A 198 5.21 -1.28 61.20
N VAL A 199 6.20 -0.41 61.44
CA VAL A 199 6.81 0.45 60.41
C VAL A 199 7.75 -0.36 59.52
N ILE A 200 8.57 -1.26 60.09
CA ILE A 200 9.37 -2.21 59.30
C ILE A 200 8.43 -3.16 58.53
N GLY A 201 7.41 -3.69 59.19
CA GLY A 201 6.36 -4.52 58.62
C GLY A 201 5.55 -3.81 57.52
N LEU A 202 5.23 -2.53 57.69
CA LEU A 202 4.53 -1.71 56.70
C LEU A 202 5.45 -1.32 55.54
N PHE A 203 6.73 -1.05 55.78
CA PHE A 203 7.69 -0.75 54.72
C PHE A 203 8.00 -1.99 53.88
N THR A 204 8.18 -3.15 54.51
CA THR A 204 8.26 -4.44 53.82
C THR A 204 6.94 -4.78 53.13
N TYR A 205 5.78 -4.57 53.76
CA TYR A 205 4.47 -4.75 53.13
C TYR A 205 4.25 -3.84 51.92
N VAL A 206 4.62 -2.55 51.98
CA VAL A 206 4.49 -1.62 50.86
C VAL A 206 5.44 -2.00 49.73
N LYS A 207 6.70 -2.34 50.02
CA LYS A 207 7.61 -2.87 48.98
C LYS A 207 7.11 -4.19 48.39
N VAL A 208 6.51 -5.07 49.20
CA VAL A 208 5.90 -6.32 48.74
C VAL A 208 4.60 -6.08 47.95
N ASP A 209 3.82 -5.05 48.27
CA ASP A 209 2.59 -4.65 47.58
C ASP A 209 2.90 -3.96 46.24
N GLU A 210 3.90 -3.09 46.18
CA GLU A 210 4.42 -2.51 44.93
C GLU A 210 5.08 -3.58 44.05
N TYR A 211 5.90 -4.47 44.64
CA TYR A 211 6.43 -5.64 43.95
C TYR A 211 5.29 -6.49 43.37
N LYS A 212 4.30 -6.88 44.18
CA LYS A 212 3.11 -7.63 43.74
C LYS A 212 2.32 -6.93 42.63
N LYS A 213 2.23 -5.60 42.63
CA LYS A 213 1.59 -4.82 41.56
C LYS A 213 2.43 -4.73 40.29
N SER A 214 3.74 -4.83 40.39
CA SER A 214 4.65 -4.90 39.23
C SER A 214 4.74 -6.32 38.61
N LEU A 215 4.44 -7.37 39.39
CA LEU A 215 4.53 -8.77 38.93
C LEU A 215 3.70 -9.08 37.68
N PRO A 216 2.43 -8.64 37.53
CA PRO A 216 1.67 -8.83 36.28
C PRO A 216 2.39 -8.27 35.05
N GLY A 217 2.91 -7.03 35.13
CA GLY A 217 3.66 -6.43 34.04
C GLY A 217 4.90 -7.26 33.70
N LYS A 218 5.69 -7.62 34.73
CA LYS A 218 6.87 -8.48 34.56
C LYS A 218 6.53 -9.79 33.83
N TYR A 219 5.58 -10.57 34.35
CA TYR A 219 5.25 -11.86 33.74
C TYR A 219 4.62 -11.72 32.36
N ARG A 220 3.91 -10.61 32.08
CA ARG A 220 3.39 -10.30 30.74
C ARG A 220 4.50 -10.16 29.70
N TRP A 221 5.56 -9.40 30.01
CA TRP A 221 6.70 -9.28 29.09
C TRP A 221 7.50 -10.57 28.98
N GLU A 222 7.67 -11.31 30.08
CA GLU A 222 8.47 -12.55 30.11
C GLU A 222 7.79 -13.70 29.36
N TYR A 223 6.46 -13.85 29.42
CA TYR A 223 5.78 -14.89 28.61
C TYR A 223 5.82 -14.54 27.12
N GLN A 224 5.63 -13.27 26.77
CA GLN A 224 5.65 -12.83 25.37
C GLN A 224 7.05 -13.02 24.78
N ALA A 225 8.09 -12.56 25.47
CA ALA A 225 9.47 -12.75 25.04
C ALA A 225 9.90 -14.23 25.00
N ALA A 226 9.34 -15.11 25.83
CA ALA A 226 9.57 -16.55 25.72
C ALA A 226 8.89 -17.14 24.46
N PHE A 227 7.62 -16.78 24.21
CA PHE A 227 6.87 -17.21 23.04
C PHE A 227 7.52 -16.72 21.73
N ASP A 228 7.89 -15.44 21.67
CA ASP A 228 8.50 -14.80 20.49
C ASP A 228 9.83 -15.45 20.07
N ASN A 229 10.49 -16.17 20.99
CA ASN A 229 11.76 -16.87 20.79
C ASN A 229 11.63 -18.41 20.83
N GLY A 230 10.41 -18.96 20.71
CA GLY A 230 10.16 -20.42 20.64
C GLY A 230 10.28 -21.19 21.97
N ASP A 231 10.48 -20.51 23.10
CA ASP A 231 10.54 -21.17 24.43
C ASP A 231 9.13 -21.34 25.01
N TYR A 232 8.37 -22.23 24.36
CA TYR A 232 6.95 -22.48 24.66
C TYR A 232 6.69 -22.96 26.09
N VAL A 233 7.60 -23.74 26.67
CA VAL A 233 7.45 -24.24 28.05
C VAL A 233 7.58 -23.08 29.04
N LYS A 234 8.60 -22.23 28.88
CA LYS A 234 8.80 -21.04 29.71
C LYS A 234 7.70 -20.00 29.50
N ALA A 235 7.18 -19.88 28.28
CA ALA A 235 6.03 -19.04 27.97
C ALA A 235 4.79 -19.49 28.77
N GLN A 236 4.43 -20.78 28.71
CA GLN A 236 3.29 -21.35 29.45
C GLN A 236 3.45 -21.14 30.97
N GLU A 237 4.66 -21.37 31.50
CA GLU A 237 4.96 -21.13 32.91
C GLU A 237 4.74 -19.66 33.33
N TYR A 238 5.18 -18.70 32.52
CA TYR A 238 4.98 -17.28 32.83
C TYR A 238 3.55 -16.81 32.60
N TYR A 239 2.83 -17.35 31.61
CA TYR A 239 1.41 -17.04 31.41
C TYR A 239 0.56 -17.54 32.58
N LYS A 240 0.83 -18.74 33.09
CA LYS A 240 0.22 -19.24 34.32
C LYS A 240 0.50 -18.32 35.51
N LYS A 241 1.77 -17.94 35.74
CA LYS A 241 2.16 -16.99 36.80
C LYS A 241 1.51 -15.61 36.62
N TYR A 242 1.24 -15.18 35.39
CA TYR A 242 0.49 -13.96 35.10
C TYR A 242 -0.98 -14.07 35.57
N LEU A 243 -1.70 -15.10 35.11
CA LEU A 243 -3.11 -15.34 35.48
C LEU A 243 -3.29 -15.54 37.00
N ASP A 244 -2.43 -16.34 37.63
CA ASP A 244 -2.43 -16.60 39.08
C ASP A 244 -2.35 -15.29 39.92
N ILE A 245 -1.70 -14.25 39.38
CA ILE A 245 -1.44 -12.98 40.09
C ILE A 245 -2.45 -11.89 39.71
N THR A 246 -2.90 -11.82 38.45
CA THR A 246 -4.01 -10.95 38.08
C THR A 246 -5.34 -11.44 38.63
N LYS A 247 -5.43 -12.75 38.96
CA LYS A 247 -6.67 -13.45 39.36
C LYS A 247 -7.76 -13.36 38.29
N GLN A 248 -7.34 -13.37 37.03
CA GLN A 248 -8.23 -13.43 35.89
C GLN A 248 -8.34 -14.87 35.40
N GLU A 249 -9.52 -15.27 34.95
CA GLU A 249 -9.75 -16.57 34.31
C GLU A 249 -9.17 -16.58 32.88
N GLU A 250 -9.09 -15.40 32.25
CA GLU A 250 -8.51 -15.15 30.93
C GLU A 250 -7.63 -13.89 30.89
N GLY A 251 -6.62 -13.88 30.03
CA GLY A 251 -5.79 -12.73 29.72
C GLY A 251 -5.95 -12.27 28.26
N SER A 252 -5.08 -11.38 27.80
CA SER A 252 -5.05 -10.94 26.38
C SER A 252 -4.71 -12.05 25.38
N SER A 253 -4.44 -13.28 25.85
CA SER A 253 -4.16 -14.45 25.04
C SER A 253 -5.10 -15.62 25.36
N GLY A 254 -6.28 -15.33 25.92
CA GLY A 254 -7.30 -16.31 26.29
C GLY A 254 -7.09 -16.92 27.68
N THR A 255 -7.72 -18.06 27.93
CA THR A 255 -7.49 -18.88 29.13
C THR A 255 -6.08 -19.50 29.13
N LEU A 256 -5.69 -20.17 30.22
CA LEU A 256 -4.43 -20.92 30.24
C LEU A 256 -4.42 -22.03 29.17
N ASP A 257 -5.54 -22.72 28.98
CA ASP A 257 -5.65 -23.83 28.02
C ASP A 257 -5.58 -23.31 26.57
N ASP A 258 -6.17 -22.14 26.28
CA ASP A 258 -6.02 -21.47 24.98
C ASP A 258 -4.58 -21.08 24.68
N PHE A 259 -3.86 -20.58 25.69
CA PHE A 259 -2.45 -20.24 25.51
C PHE A 259 -1.56 -21.48 25.33
N ILE A 260 -1.87 -22.59 26.01
CA ILE A 260 -1.20 -23.89 25.80
C ILE A 260 -1.47 -24.40 24.37
N ALA A 261 -2.72 -24.37 23.89
CA ALA A 261 -3.07 -24.73 22.52
C ALA A 261 -2.34 -23.84 21.50
N ARG A 262 -2.27 -22.53 21.74
CA ARG A 262 -1.54 -21.57 20.90
C ARG A 262 -0.04 -21.87 20.85
N CYS A 263 0.56 -22.25 21.97
CA CYS A 263 1.97 -22.69 22.01
C CYS A 263 2.19 -23.98 21.22
N ASN A 264 1.28 -24.94 21.31
CA ASN A 264 1.38 -26.20 20.59
C ASN A 264 1.30 -26.00 19.07
N ILE A 265 0.33 -25.20 18.59
CA ILE A 265 0.19 -24.95 17.14
C ILE A 265 1.33 -24.07 16.61
N ALA A 266 1.81 -23.09 17.39
CA ALA A 266 2.98 -22.29 17.05
C ALA A 266 4.24 -23.15 16.86
N LYS A 267 4.46 -24.12 17.76
CA LYS A 267 5.57 -25.07 17.64
C LYS A 267 5.48 -25.91 16.37
N ILE A 268 4.29 -26.39 16.02
CA ILE A 268 4.06 -27.17 14.79
C ILE A 268 4.33 -26.31 13.55
N SER A 269 3.86 -25.05 13.55
CA SER A 269 4.13 -24.08 12.49
C SER A 269 5.62 -23.77 12.34
N GLU A 270 6.35 -23.57 13.45
CA GLU A 270 7.81 -23.37 13.45
C GLU A 270 8.54 -24.57 12.85
N GLU A 271 8.30 -25.78 13.37
CA GLU A 271 8.92 -27.01 12.87
C GLU A 271 8.59 -27.27 11.39
N GLY A 272 7.38 -26.88 10.95
CA GLY A 272 6.95 -26.97 9.55
C GLY A 272 7.67 -25.99 8.64
N LEU A 273 7.77 -24.71 9.04
CA LEU A 273 8.47 -23.70 8.23
C LEU A 273 9.96 -24.00 8.15
N GLN A 274 10.56 -24.48 9.24
CA GLN A 274 11.94 -24.95 9.24
C GLN A 274 12.12 -26.16 8.31
N ALA A 275 11.18 -27.11 8.26
CA ALA A 275 11.24 -28.22 7.31
C ALA A 275 11.24 -27.77 5.84
N PHE A 276 10.40 -26.78 5.47
CA PHE A 276 10.45 -26.16 4.15
C PHE A 276 11.80 -25.47 3.88
N VAL A 277 12.34 -24.71 4.85
CA VAL A 277 13.68 -24.09 4.73
C VAL A 277 14.77 -25.15 4.56
N ASP A 278 14.65 -26.32 5.18
CA ASP A 278 15.62 -27.41 5.08
C ASP A 278 15.44 -28.27 3.82
N GLY A 279 14.37 -28.06 3.05
CA GLY A 279 14.04 -28.81 1.83
C GLY A 279 13.28 -30.12 2.07
N ASP A 280 12.79 -30.35 3.29
CA ASP A 280 11.93 -31.49 3.66
C ASP A 280 10.46 -31.11 3.48
N PHE A 281 10.06 -30.97 2.20
CA PHE A 281 8.72 -30.51 1.80
C PHE A 281 7.61 -31.43 2.32
N GLU A 282 7.80 -32.76 2.28
CA GLU A 282 6.81 -33.74 2.77
C GLU A 282 6.50 -33.54 4.26
N LYS A 283 7.53 -33.39 5.10
CA LYS A 283 7.36 -33.07 6.51
C LYS A 283 6.74 -31.67 6.71
N GLY A 284 7.11 -30.71 5.87
CA GLY A 284 6.50 -29.38 5.85
C GLY A 284 4.99 -29.44 5.62
N TYR A 285 4.53 -30.15 4.58
CA TYR A 285 3.11 -30.36 4.29
C TYR A 285 2.40 -31.13 5.42
N GLU A 286 3.01 -32.18 5.99
CA GLU A 286 2.46 -32.95 7.11
C GLU A 286 2.23 -32.06 8.35
N LEU A 287 3.16 -31.16 8.66
CA LEU A 287 3.04 -30.25 9.79
C LEU A 287 1.98 -29.17 9.52
N PHE A 288 1.94 -28.58 8.32
CA PHE A 288 0.92 -27.60 7.91
C PHE A 288 -0.49 -28.18 7.64
N SER A 289 -0.67 -29.50 7.71
CA SER A 289 -2.00 -30.12 7.72
C SER A 289 -2.57 -30.32 9.14
N LYS A 290 -1.77 -30.11 10.20
CA LYS A 290 -2.21 -30.31 11.59
C LYS A 290 -3.00 -29.11 12.12
N LYS A 291 -3.94 -29.38 13.01
CA LYS A 291 -4.78 -28.37 13.68
C LYS A 291 -5.12 -28.75 15.12
N ASP A 292 -5.45 -27.76 15.94
CA ASP A 292 -6.15 -27.95 17.21
C ASP A 292 -7.64 -28.21 16.93
N GLU A 293 -8.15 -29.40 17.26
CA GLU A 293 -9.54 -29.78 16.93
C GLU A 293 -10.58 -29.04 17.77
N GLU A 294 -10.25 -28.59 18.98
CA GLU A 294 -11.17 -27.88 19.87
C GLU A 294 -11.43 -26.45 19.38
N ARG A 295 -10.36 -25.74 18.96
CA ARG A 295 -10.41 -24.35 18.51
C ARG A 295 -10.45 -24.18 17.00
N ASN A 296 -10.29 -25.28 16.26
CA ASN A 296 -10.10 -25.34 14.81
C ASN A 296 -8.96 -24.44 14.31
N TRP A 297 -7.85 -24.35 15.06
CA TRP A 297 -6.66 -23.57 14.69
C TRP A 297 -5.69 -24.43 13.89
N ARG A 298 -5.51 -24.14 12.60
CA ARG A 298 -4.57 -24.84 11.73
C ARG A 298 -3.16 -24.26 11.82
N ALA A 299 -2.15 -25.11 11.61
CA ALA A 299 -0.77 -24.67 11.44
C ALA A 299 -0.66 -23.71 10.24
N SER A 300 -0.25 -22.48 10.52
CA SER A 300 -0.21 -21.32 9.61
C SER A 300 1.08 -20.54 9.84
N LEU A 301 1.54 -19.80 8.83
CA LEU A 301 2.67 -18.86 8.97
C LEU A 301 2.40 -17.81 10.08
N TYR A 302 1.13 -17.43 10.28
CA TYR A 302 0.70 -16.56 11.37
C TYR A 302 1.05 -17.07 12.77
N TYR A 303 1.09 -18.39 12.98
CA TYR A 303 1.43 -18.95 14.30
C TYR A 303 2.94 -19.08 14.52
N VAL A 304 3.80 -18.88 13.50
CA VAL A 304 5.26 -18.88 13.65
C VAL A 304 5.71 -17.60 14.37
N PRO A 305 6.34 -17.67 15.55
CA PRO A 305 6.69 -16.50 16.35
C PRO A 305 7.48 -15.42 15.58
N TYR A 306 7.21 -14.13 15.85
CA TYR A 306 7.71 -13.02 15.02
C TYR A 306 9.23 -13.03 14.79
N ASN A 307 10.04 -13.25 15.85
CA ASN A 307 11.50 -13.28 15.70
C ASN A 307 12.00 -14.50 14.91
N ILE A 308 11.18 -15.53 14.74
CA ILE A 308 11.50 -16.74 13.99
C ILE A 308 11.09 -16.57 12.53
N ILE A 309 9.84 -16.21 12.24
CA ILE A 309 9.36 -16.03 10.86
C ILE A 309 10.12 -14.92 10.12
N LYS A 310 10.48 -13.83 10.81
CA LYS A 310 11.33 -12.76 10.27
C LYS A 310 12.66 -13.27 9.69
N ASN A 311 13.20 -14.36 10.23
CA ASN A 311 14.43 -14.96 9.76
C ASN A 311 14.18 -16.11 8.77
N LEU A 312 13.19 -16.97 9.01
CA LEU A 312 12.96 -18.17 8.21
C LEU A 312 12.26 -17.91 6.87
N LEU A 313 11.28 -16.99 6.83
CA LEU A 313 10.50 -16.75 5.61
C LEU A 313 11.35 -16.13 4.48
N PRO A 314 12.21 -15.11 4.72
CA PRO A 314 13.12 -14.64 3.67
C PRO A 314 14.13 -15.70 3.23
N GLN A 315 14.67 -16.51 4.17
CA GLN A 315 15.55 -17.64 3.83
C GLN A 315 14.86 -18.70 2.95
N LEU A 316 13.58 -18.95 3.18
CA LEU A 316 12.80 -19.84 2.33
C LEU A 316 12.66 -19.26 0.91
N ILE A 317 12.26 -17.98 0.79
CA ILE A 317 12.06 -17.34 -0.51
C ILE A 317 13.38 -17.31 -1.32
N GLU A 318 14.52 -17.01 -0.68
CA GLU A 318 15.86 -17.11 -1.29
C GLU A 318 16.18 -18.53 -1.79
N LYS A 319 15.89 -19.56 -0.99
CA LYS A 319 16.15 -20.98 -1.37
C LYS A 319 15.23 -21.48 -2.48
N LEU A 320 13.97 -21.06 -2.48
CA LEU A 320 13.00 -21.39 -3.53
C LEU A 320 13.34 -20.67 -4.84
N ASN A 321 13.85 -19.43 -4.76
CA ASN A 321 14.10 -18.53 -5.89
C ASN A 321 12.92 -18.53 -6.91
N PRO A 322 11.69 -18.22 -6.47
CA PRO A 322 10.51 -18.35 -7.30
C PRO A 322 10.46 -17.29 -8.41
N VAL A 323 9.80 -17.62 -9.52
CA VAL A 323 9.49 -16.66 -10.59
C VAL A 323 8.52 -15.60 -10.09
N GLN A 324 7.54 -16.03 -9.29
CA GLN A 324 6.53 -15.21 -8.64
C GLN A 324 6.09 -15.91 -7.35
N PHE A 325 5.77 -15.16 -6.31
CA PHE A 325 5.10 -15.70 -5.13
C PHE A 325 4.05 -14.71 -4.62
N GLN A 326 3.09 -15.20 -3.83
CA GLN A 326 2.08 -14.41 -3.16
C GLN A 326 1.80 -14.98 -1.77
N ILE A 327 1.43 -14.10 -0.84
CA ILE A 327 1.06 -14.47 0.53
C ILE A 327 -0.28 -13.80 0.84
N VAL A 328 -1.31 -14.62 1.02
CA VAL A 328 -2.68 -14.20 1.35
C VAL A 328 -2.90 -14.38 2.86
N SER A 329 -3.71 -13.53 3.49
CA SER A 329 -3.97 -13.57 4.94
C SER A 329 -5.43 -13.24 5.23
N TYR A 330 -6.19 -14.21 5.76
CA TYR A 330 -7.64 -14.08 5.89
C TYR A 330 -8.10 -13.68 7.30
N GLY A 331 -8.80 -12.55 7.43
CA GLY A 331 -9.56 -12.20 8.64
C GLY A 331 -8.74 -11.93 9.91
N TYR A 332 -9.39 -12.07 11.07
CA TYR A 332 -8.87 -11.60 12.37
C TYR A 332 -7.95 -12.60 13.11
N TYR A 333 -7.88 -13.83 12.62
CA TYR A 333 -7.11 -14.94 13.21
C TYR A 333 -6.30 -15.64 12.11
N SER A 334 -5.47 -14.88 11.39
CA SER A 334 -5.17 -15.18 9.98
C SER A 334 -4.59 -16.57 9.72
N GLU A 335 -5.36 -17.38 8.99
CA GLU A 335 -4.75 -18.40 8.14
C GLU A 335 -3.99 -17.67 7.04
N CYS A 336 -2.69 -17.97 6.93
CA CYS A 336 -1.80 -17.36 5.96
C CYS A 336 -1.43 -18.43 4.94
N GLU A 337 -1.76 -18.19 3.69
CA GLU A 337 -1.45 -19.06 2.58
C GLU A 337 -0.33 -18.43 1.75
N MET A 338 0.74 -19.18 1.51
CA MET A 338 1.78 -18.78 0.56
C MET A 338 1.66 -19.66 -0.68
N TYR A 339 1.73 -19.04 -1.87
CA TYR A 339 1.78 -19.72 -3.16
C TYR A 339 3.02 -19.26 -3.91
N TRP A 340 3.71 -20.14 -4.62
CA TRP A 340 4.84 -19.75 -5.47
C TRP A 340 4.93 -20.54 -6.77
N LEU A 341 5.42 -19.85 -7.81
CA LEU A 341 5.66 -20.37 -9.14
C LEU A 341 7.15 -20.73 -9.28
N ASN A 342 7.41 -22.02 -9.47
CA ASN A 342 8.75 -22.54 -9.74
C ASN A 342 9.17 -22.24 -11.19
N SER A 343 10.49 -22.17 -11.44
CA SER A 343 11.05 -21.83 -12.77
C SER A 343 10.77 -22.86 -13.87
N ASP A 344 10.32 -24.07 -13.52
CA ASP A 344 9.87 -25.09 -14.47
C ASP A 344 8.39 -24.95 -14.89
N GLY A 345 7.65 -24.04 -14.26
CA GLY A 345 6.22 -23.83 -14.47
C GLY A 345 5.32 -24.71 -13.59
N THR A 346 5.85 -25.29 -12.52
CA THR A 346 5.05 -25.91 -11.44
C THR A 346 4.69 -24.88 -10.36
N VAL A 347 3.62 -25.13 -9.60
CA VAL A 347 3.17 -24.24 -8.50
C VAL A 347 3.08 -25.03 -7.21
N ASP A 348 3.52 -24.44 -6.11
CA ASP A 348 3.47 -25.03 -4.77
C ASP A 348 2.86 -24.06 -3.74
N THR A 349 2.55 -24.58 -2.55
CA THR A 349 1.90 -23.82 -1.49
C THR A 349 2.27 -24.25 -0.06
N ILE A 350 2.24 -23.29 0.87
CA ILE A 350 2.22 -23.50 2.32
C ILE A 350 0.87 -22.99 2.84
N GLY A 351 0.17 -23.82 3.61
CA GLY A 351 -1.17 -23.49 4.14
C GLY A 351 -2.29 -23.58 3.09
N GLY A 352 -2.03 -23.16 1.86
CA GLY A 352 -3.04 -23.03 0.81
C GLY A 352 -3.55 -24.31 0.16
N ASN A 353 -4.36 -24.12 -0.90
CA ASN A 353 -5.09 -25.22 -1.52
C ASN A 353 -4.13 -26.19 -2.24
N PRO A 354 -4.06 -27.47 -1.85
CA PRO A 354 -3.04 -28.39 -2.34
C PRO A 354 -3.18 -28.76 -3.82
N CYS A 355 -4.31 -28.44 -4.47
CA CYS A 355 -4.54 -28.74 -5.89
C CYS A 355 -3.55 -28.03 -6.83
N VAL A 356 -2.94 -26.92 -6.41
CA VAL A 356 -1.97 -26.19 -7.23
C VAL A 356 -0.72 -27.02 -7.56
N ARG A 357 -0.40 -28.01 -6.73
CA ARG A 357 0.78 -28.90 -6.90
C ARG A 357 0.66 -29.81 -8.13
N ASP A 358 -0.56 -30.09 -8.57
CA ASP A 358 -0.84 -30.81 -9.81
C ASP A 358 -0.68 -29.92 -11.05
N TRP A 359 -0.64 -28.59 -10.90
CA TRP A 359 -0.54 -27.66 -12.03
C TRP A 359 0.84 -27.69 -12.68
N LYS A 360 0.86 -27.55 -14.01
CA LYS A 360 2.03 -27.60 -14.89
C LYS A 360 1.92 -26.53 -15.97
N ASP A 361 3.05 -26.10 -16.50
CA ASP A 361 3.17 -25.07 -17.53
C ASP A 361 2.56 -23.72 -17.18
N ILE A 362 2.56 -23.35 -15.89
CA ILE A 362 2.11 -22.05 -15.41
C ILE A 362 3.17 -20.96 -15.72
N VAL A 363 2.72 -19.75 -16.03
CA VAL A 363 3.55 -18.55 -16.27
C VAL A 363 3.26 -17.40 -15.31
N LYS A 364 2.09 -17.38 -14.69
CA LYS A 364 1.65 -16.35 -13.75
C LYS A 364 0.62 -16.94 -12.78
N ILE A 365 0.71 -16.56 -11.51
CA ILE A 365 -0.24 -16.92 -10.46
C ILE A 365 -0.86 -15.67 -9.84
N LYS A 366 -2.09 -15.79 -9.33
CA LYS A 366 -2.64 -14.83 -8.37
C LYS A 366 -3.57 -15.53 -7.38
N ALA A 367 -3.57 -15.08 -6.14
CA ALA A 367 -4.31 -15.67 -5.03
C ALA A 367 -5.00 -14.60 -4.17
N ASP A 368 -6.23 -14.91 -3.82
CA ASP A 368 -7.06 -14.37 -2.75
C ASP A 368 -7.92 -15.58 -2.27
N ASP A 369 -9.16 -15.41 -1.80
CA ASP A 369 -10.09 -16.55 -1.60
C ASP A 369 -10.21 -17.47 -2.87
N THR A 370 -9.91 -16.92 -4.04
CA THR A 370 -9.65 -17.65 -5.29
C THR A 370 -8.16 -17.78 -5.55
N VAL A 371 -7.68 -19.00 -5.80
CA VAL A 371 -6.34 -19.24 -6.38
C VAL A 371 -6.44 -19.52 -7.87
N ALA A 372 -5.59 -18.86 -8.67
CA ALA A 372 -5.59 -18.93 -10.12
C ALA A 372 -4.17 -18.97 -10.71
N GLY A 373 -4.02 -19.70 -11.82
CA GLY A 373 -2.76 -19.87 -12.54
C GLY A 373 -2.97 -19.88 -14.05
N LEU A 374 -2.30 -18.97 -14.76
CA LEU A 374 -2.32 -18.89 -16.22
C LEU A 374 -1.24 -19.79 -16.81
N LYS A 375 -1.63 -20.66 -17.76
CA LYS A 375 -0.70 -21.55 -18.47
C LYS A 375 -0.08 -20.89 -19.71
N LYS A 376 1.07 -21.44 -20.16
CA LYS A 376 1.78 -21.08 -21.40
C LYS A 376 0.93 -21.14 -22.67
N ASP A 377 -0.11 -21.97 -22.68
CA ASP A 377 -1.06 -22.14 -23.81
C ASP A 377 -2.25 -21.15 -23.78
N GLY A 378 -2.32 -20.29 -22.77
CA GLY A 378 -3.41 -19.32 -22.61
C GLY A 378 -4.65 -19.89 -21.90
N THR A 379 -4.61 -21.10 -21.34
CA THR A 379 -5.66 -21.58 -20.44
C THR A 379 -5.39 -21.06 -19.03
N LEU A 380 -6.32 -20.29 -18.47
CA LEU A 380 -6.38 -19.97 -17.04
C LEU A 380 -7.05 -21.12 -16.30
N ILE A 381 -6.43 -21.61 -15.23
CA ILE A 381 -7.02 -22.55 -14.27
C ILE A 381 -7.27 -21.79 -12.97
N TYR A 382 -8.45 -21.96 -12.35
CA TYR A 382 -8.72 -21.35 -11.04
C TYR A 382 -9.64 -22.19 -10.16
N LYS A 383 -9.61 -21.92 -8.84
CA LYS A 383 -10.43 -22.56 -7.82
C LYS A 383 -10.75 -21.55 -6.71
N TYR A 384 -12.04 -21.41 -6.38
CA TYR A 384 -12.52 -20.62 -5.25
C TYR A 384 -12.90 -21.55 -4.09
N GLY A 385 -12.24 -21.39 -2.94
CA GLY A 385 -12.44 -22.26 -1.77
C GLY A 385 -12.42 -23.76 -2.13
N ASP A 386 -13.44 -24.50 -1.71
CA ASP A 386 -13.57 -25.94 -1.98
C ASP A 386 -14.22 -26.31 -3.33
N ASN A 387 -14.69 -25.34 -4.12
CA ASN A 387 -15.43 -25.60 -5.37
C ASN A 387 -14.62 -26.35 -6.45
N GLU A 388 -15.30 -26.96 -7.42
CA GLU A 388 -14.61 -27.64 -8.55
C GLU A 388 -13.71 -26.67 -9.32
N ILE A 389 -12.56 -27.18 -9.79
CA ILE A 389 -11.59 -26.42 -10.59
C ILE A 389 -12.27 -25.97 -11.90
N GLN A 390 -12.14 -24.69 -12.20
CA GLN A 390 -12.66 -24.05 -13.41
C GLN A 390 -11.52 -23.71 -14.38
N THR A 391 -11.84 -23.64 -15.68
CA THR A 391 -10.88 -23.35 -16.74
C THR A 391 -11.42 -22.36 -17.75
N ILE A 392 -10.57 -21.42 -18.20
CA ILE A 392 -10.92 -20.41 -19.20
C ILE A 392 -9.83 -20.34 -20.26
N ASP A 393 -10.16 -20.64 -21.51
CA ASP A 393 -9.19 -20.60 -22.62
C ASP A 393 -8.99 -19.20 -23.20
N ASN A 394 -7.91 -19.04 -23.97
CA ASN A 394 -7.56 -17.82 -24.71
C ASN A 394 -7.39 -16.58 -23.80
N VAL A 395 -6.76 -16.74 -22.65
CA VAL A 395 -6.47 -15.67 -21.68
C VAL A 395 -5.03 -15.17 -21.86
N VAL A 396 -4.83 -13.86 -21.75
CA VAL A 396 -3.50 -13.20 -21.83
C VAL A 396 -3.10 -12.45 -20.56
N ASP A 397 -4.07 -11.94 -19.79
CA ASP A 397 -3.87 -11.44 -18.43
C ASP A 397 -5.11 -11.74 -17.58
N PHE A 398 -4.97 -11.75 -16.26
CA PHE A 398 -6.08 -11.98 -15.34
C PHE A 398 -5.85 -11.30 -13.99
N ASP A 399 -6.94 -11.13 -13.25
CA ASP A 399 -6.93 -10.74 -11.84
C ASP A 399 -8.00 -11.52 -11.05
N VAL A 400 -7.79 -11.66 -9.74
CA VAL A 400 -8.73 -12.27 -8.78
C VAL A 400 -8.86 -11.41 -7.53
N LEU A 401 -10.07 -11.38 -6.96
CA LEU A 401 -10.39 -10.71 -5.69
C LEU A 401 -11.60 -11.39 -5.04
N GLY A 402 -11.45 -11.98 -3.86
CA GLY A 402 -12.47 -12.85 -3.26
C GLY A 402 -12.90 -13.96 -4.24
N ASP A 403 -14.19 -14.01 -4.58
CA ASP A 403 -14.76 -14.92 -5.58
C ASP A 403 -14.76 -14.37 -7.03
N TYR A 404 -14.28 -13.14 -7.24
CA TYR A 404 -14.19 -12.53 -8.56
C TYR A 404 -12.96 -13.01 -9.34
N VAL A 405 -13.17 -13.28 -10.63
CA VAL A 405 -12.15 -13.62 -11.62
C VAL A 405 -12.41 -12.79 -12.88
N ALA A 406 -11.49 -11.89 -13.19
CA ALA A 406 -11.52 -11.06 -14.39
C ALA A 406 -10.37 -11.46 -15.32
N VAL A 407 -10.64 -11.55 -16.62
CA VAL A 407 -9.67 -11.99 -17.62
C VAL A 407 -9.65 -11.07 -18.84
N VAL A 408 -8.47 -10.87 -19.40
CA VAL A 408 -8.27 -10.32 -20.74
C VAL A 408 -8.14 -11.49 -21.70
N LYS A 409 -8.93 -11.47 -22.77
CA LYS A 409 -8.91 -12.49 -23.83
C LYS A 409 -7.89 -12.15 -24.91
N SER A 410 -7.45 -13.16 -25.67
CA SER A 410 -6.47 -13.00 -26.75
C SER A 410 -6.95 -12.14 -27.92
N ASP A 411 -8.25 -11.85 -28.02
CA ASP A 411 -8.84 -10.88 -28.95
C ASP A 411 -8.89 -9.45 -28.40
N GLY A 412 -8.37 -9.22 -27.18
CA GLY A 412 -8.35 -7.93 -26.50
C GLY A 412 -9.67 -7.54 -25.84
N THR A 413 -10.63 -8.46 -25.70
CA THR A 413 -11.87 -8.26 -24.91
C THR A 413 -11.65 -8.61 -23.43
N VAL A 414 -12.60 -8.22 -22.56
CA VAL A 414 -12.56 -8.46 -21.12
C VAL A 414 -13.80 -9.22 -20.67
N TRP A 415 -13.63 -10.17 -19.75
CA TRP A 415 -14.73 -10.93 -19.15
C TRP A 415 -14.52 -11.04 -17.63
N CYS A 416 -15.62 -11.08 -16.88
CA CYS A 416 -15.65 -11.31 -15.43
C CYS A 416 -16.75 -12.33 -15.11
N ASN A 417 -16.50 -13.21 -14.14
CA ASN A 417 -17.47 -14.23 -13.71
C ASN A 417 -18.68 -13.66 -12.95
N ASN A 418 -18.45 -12.60 -12.17
CA ASN A 418 -19.41 -12.00 -11.24
C ASN A 418 -19.84 -10.58 -11.69
N GLU A 419 -20.95 -10.11 -11.12
CA GLU A 419 -21.52 -8.79 -11.40
C GLU A 419 -20.61 -7.66 -10.89
N LEU A 420 -20.26 -6.76 -11.81
CA LEU A 420 -19.43 -5.59 -11.58
C LEU A 420 -20.29 -4.33 -11.48
N SER A 421 -19.75 -3.27 -10.88
CA SER A 421 -20.32 -1.93 -11.05
C SER A 421 -20.21 -1.48 -12.50
N TYR A 422 -21.36 -1.05 -13.07
CA TYR A 422 -21.53 -0.55 -14.44
C TYR A 422 -21.03 -1.50 -15.56
N PRO A 423 -21.60 -2.73 -15.67
CA PRO A 423 -21.06 -3.78 -16.54
C PRO A 423 -21.16 -3.46 -18.04
N ASP A 424 -22.11 -2.62 -18.46
CA ASP A 424 -22.28 -2.19 -19.85
C ASP A 424 -21.04 -1.49 -20.42
N VAL A 425 -20.26 -0.81 -19.56
CA VAL A 425 -19.00 -0.15 -19.96
C VAL A 425 -17.94 -1.17 -20.33
N VAL A 426 -17.81 -2.24 -19.53
CA VAL A 426 -16.81 -3.32 -19.73
C VAL A 426 -17.05 -4.03 -21.07
N ASN A 427 -18.31 -4.28 -21.42
CA ASN A 427 -18.71 -4.93 -22.67
C ASN A 427 -18.35 -4.11 -23.93
N SER A 428 -18.02 -2.83 -23.80
CA SER A 428 -17.57 -1.98 -24.91
C SER A 428 -16.06 -2.02 -25.15
N TRP A 429 -15.28 -2.59 -24.23
CA TRP A 429 -13.82 -2.55 -24.26
C TRP A 429 -13.22 -3.55 -25.25
N THR A 430 -12.24 -3.06 -26.00
CA THR A 430 -11.43 -3.82 -26.96
C THR A 430 -9.99 -3.33 -26.87
N ASN A 431 -9.05 -4.05 -27.50
CA ASN A 431 -7.63 -3.71 -27.48
C ASN A 431 -7.00 -3.69 -26.06
N ILE A 432 -7.55 -4.46 -25.13
CA ILE A 432 -7.05 -4.58 -23.75
C ILE A 432 -5.86 -5.55 -23.70
N LYS A 433 -4.87 -5.25 -22.85
CA LYS A 433 -3.72 -6.12 -22.56
C LYS A 433 -3.61 -6.55 -21.09
N ALA A 434 -4.20 -5.79 -20.17
CA ALA A 434 -4.12 -6.08 -18.73
C ALA A 434 -5.40 -5.64 -18.00
N VAL A 435 -5.75 -6.35 -16.92
CA VAL A 435 -6.95 -6.11 -16.09
C VAL A 435 -6.62 -6.14 -14.61
N ARG A 436 -7.26 -5.28 -13.82
CA ARG A 436 -7.22 -5.30 -12.36
C ARG A 436 -8.63 -5.17 -11.78
N ILE A 437 -8.91 -5.90 -10.71
CA ILE A 437 -10.18 -5.80 -9.96
C ILE A 437 -9.95 -4.85 -8.78
N VAL A 438 -10.87 -3.89 -8.61
CA VAL A 438 -10.76 -2.83 -7.61
C VAL A 438 -12.00 -2.81 -6.74
N HIS A 439 -11.81 -2.80 -5.43
CA HIS A 439 -12.89 -2.71 -4.45
C HIS A 439 -12.61 -1.54 -3.48
N GLU A 440 -12.67 -0.34 -4.02
CA GLU A 440 -12.51 0.91 -3.26
C GLU A 440 -13.83 1.69 -3.22
N PRO A 441 -14.11 2.45 -2.15
CA PRO A 441 -15.32 3.26 -2.07
C PRO A 441 -15.39 4.32 -3.17
N LEU A 442 -16.44 4.29 -3.98
CA LEU A 442 -16.73 5.39 -4.91
C LEU A 442 -17.14 6.65 -4.11
N VAL A 443 -16.71 7.81 -4.60
CA VAL A 443 -16.85 9.09 -3.90
C VAL A 443 -17.80 9.99 -4.68
N VAL A 444 -18.77 10.58 -3.97
CA VAL A 444 -19.62 11.65 -4.48
C VAL A 444 -19.24 12.95 -3.78
N GLN A 445 -18.73 13.92 -4.53
CA GLN A 445 -18.35 15.24 -4.01
C GLN A 445 -19.43 16.28 -4.34
N SER A 446 -20.09 16.82 -3.32
CA SER A 446 -21.16 17.80 -3.48
C SER A 446 -20.71 19.21 -3.09
N LEU A 447 -20.63 20.12 -4.07
CA LEU A 447 -20.42 21.56 -3.85
C LEU A 447 -21.78 22.21 -3.52
N TYR A 448 -22.25 21.98 -2.30
CA TYR A 448 -23.57 22.44 -1.85
C TYR A 448 -23.62 23.96 -1.61
N TRP A 449 -24.60 24.64 -2.20
CA TRP A 449 -24.99 26.00 -1.81
C TRP A 449 -26.09 25.94 -0.76
N GLY A 450 -25.87 26.58 0.38
CA GLY A 450 -26.91 26.74 1.40
C GLY A 450 -28.12 27.52 0.86
N PRO A 451 -29.36 27.21 1.30
CA PRO A 451 -30.56 27.94 0.88
C PRO A 451 -30.57 29.43 1.31
N ASP A 452 -29.63 29.81 2.17
CA ASP A 452 -29.34 31.15 2.68
C ASP A 452 -28.28 31.92 1.85
N GLY A 453 -27.74 31.32 0.78
CA GLY A 453 -26.79 31.98 -0.12
C GLY A 453 -25.36 32.10 0.43
N ASN A 454 -25.04 31.36 1.51
CA ASN A 454 -23.70 31.28 2.06
C ASN A 454 -22.95 30.07 1.48
N TYR A 455 -21.66 30.27 1.19
CA TYR A 455 -20.73 29.20 0.86
C TYR A 455 -20.52 28.35 2.11
N GLN A 456 -20.86 27.07 2.05
CA GLN A 456 -20.41 26.08 3.04
C GLN A 456 -19.29 25.24 2.43
N GLU A 457 -18.34 24.81 3.25
CA GLU A 457 -17.24 23.96 2.79
C GLU A 457 -17.79 22.71 2.09
N PRO A 458 -17.16 22.26 0.98
CA PRO A 458 -17.60 21.07 0.26
C PRO A 458 -17.63 19.85 1.18
N LYS A 459 -18.84 19.37 1.47
CA LYS A 459 -19.01 18.09 2.14
C LYS A 459 -18.74 16.97 1.15
N ILE A 460 -17.63 16.29 1.36
CA ILE A 460 -17.39 14.97 0.77
C ILE A 460 -18.31 13.99 1.51
N GLU A 461 -19.50 13.75 0.95
CA GLU A 461 -20.37 12.68 1.41
C GLU A 461 -19.95 11.40 0.67
N THR A 462 -19.21 10.54 1.37
CA THR A 462 -18.89 9.20 0.84
C THR A 462 -20.18 8.37 0.87
N THR A 463 -21.01 8.52 -0.17
CA THR A 463 -22.20 7.70 -0.39
C THR A 463 -21.75 6.30 -0.81
N THR A 464 -21.55 5.43 0.17
CA THR A 464 -21.18 4.02 -0.01
C THR A 464 -22.33 3.24 -0.65
N ASP A 465 -22.48 3.34 -1.97
CA ASP A 465 -23.54 2.67 -2.74
C ASP A 465 -23.02 1.62 -3.73
N SER A 466 -21.70 1.54 -3.95
CA SER A 466 -21.09 0.41 -4.62
C SER A 466 -20.60 -0.62 -3.60
N LYS A 467 -21.35 -1.73 -3.48
CA LYS A 467 -20.91 -2.96 -2.79
C LYS A 467 -20.15 -3.92 -3.72
N LEU A 468 -20.08 -3.61 -5.01
CA LEU A 468 -19.52 -4.48 -6.04
C LEU A 468 -18.18 -3.90 -6.49
N PRO A 469 -17.16 -4.73 -6.74
CA PRO A 469 -15.93 -4.26 -7.33
C PRO A 469 -16.17 -3.75 -8.76
N TYR A 470 -15.14 -3.11 -9.30
CA TYR A 470 -15.08 -2.61 -10.66
C TYR A 470 -13.74 -2.95 -11.30
N LEU A 471 -13.65 -2.80 -12.62
CA LEU A 471 -12.43 -3.11 -13.34
C LEU A 471 -11.68 -1.85 -13.73
N VAL A 472 -10.36 -1.93 -13.66
CA VAL A 472 -9.43 -0.99 -14.27
C VAL A 472 -8.54 -1.77 -15.23
N VAL A 473 -8.42 -1.31 -16.47
CA VAL A 473 -7.75 -2.05 -17.55
C VAL A 473 -6.73 -1.18 -18.26
N GLN A 474 -5.67 -1.80 -18.77
CA GLN A 474 -4.71 -1.14 -19.64
C GLN A 474 -4.86 -1.64 -21.08
N THR A 475 -4.91 -0.72 -22.04
CA THR A 475 -4.93 -1.03 -23.48
C THR A 475 -3.53 -1.31 -24.02
N ASN A 476 -3.43 -1.91 -25.22
CA ASN A 476 -2.16 -2.07 -25.92
C ASN A 476 -1.46 -0.73 -26.23
N ASP A 477 -2.23 0.32 -26.51
CA ASP A 477 -1.72 1.69 -26.76
C ASP A 477 -1.34 2.48 -25.49
N GLY A 478 -1.54 1.89 -24.30
CA GLY A 478 -1.07 2.42 -23.00
C GLY A 478 -2.09 3.25 -22.22
N ARG A 479 -3.30 3.46 -22.75
CA ARG A 479 -4.42 4.08 -22.02
C ARG A 479 -4.85 3.20 -20.84
N VAL A 480 -5.31 3.83 -19.77
CA VAL A 480 -5.97 3.16 -18.64
C VAL A 480 -7.46 3.51 -18.68
N LEU A 481 -8.34 2.51 -18.61
CA LEU A 481 -9.80 2.70 -18.56
C LEU A 481 -10.34 2.15 -17.24
N SER A 482 -11.41 2.74 -16.71
CA SER A 482 -12.10 2.27 -15.49
C SER A 482 -13.58 2.07 -15.77
N SER A 483 -14.18 1.02 -15.22
CA SER A 483 -15.62 0.75 -15.38
C SER A 483 -16.49 1.55 -14.41
N SER A 484 -15.90 2.05 -13.33
CA SER A 484 -16.57 2.89 -12.34
C SER A 484 -16.00 4.30 -12.31
N PHE A 485 -16.76 5.20 -11.68
CA PHE A 485 -16.50 6.62 -11.70
C PHE A 485 -16.87 7.26 -10.37
N HIS A 486 -16.08 8.25 -9.95
CA HIS A 486 -16.48 9.23 -8.94
C HIS A 486 -17.48 10.21 -9.56
N GLN A 487 -18.36 10.80 -8.74
CA GLN A 487 -19.26 11.86 -9.19
C GLN A 487 -18.94 13.18 -8.48
N LYS A 488 -19.00 14.29 -9.21
CA LYS A 488 -18.84 15.63 -8.66
C LYS A 488 -20.03 16.50 -9.08
N ILE A 489 -20.65 17.16 -8.11
CA ILE A 489 -21.90 17.91 -8.30
C ILE A 489 -21.62 19.39 -8.08
N TYR A 490 -21.86 20.20 -9.12
CA TYR A 490 -21.59 21.63 -9.17
C TYR A 490 -22.88 22.45 -9.12
N PRO A 491 -22.87 23.64 -8.47
CA PRO A 491 -24.06 24.46 -8.31
C PRO A 491 -24.50 25.13 -9.63
N PRO A 492 -25.79 25.51 -9.77
CA PRO A 492 -26.35 26.03 -11.03
C PRO A 492 -25.72 27.32 -11.58
N ASN A 493 -24.96 28.04 -10.75
CA ASN A 493 -24.40 29.36 -11.04
C ASN A 493 -22.90 29.34 -11.39
N MET A 494 -22.25 28.16 -11.40
CA MET A 494 -20.84 28.03 -11.78
C MET A 494 -20.72 27.98 -13.30
N SER A 495 -19.73 28.66 -13.87
CA SER A 495 -19.52 28.66 -15.32
C SER A 495 -18.93 27.33 -15.79
N GLU A 496 -19.15 26.96 -17.05
CA GLU A 496 -18.56 25.74 -17.63
C GLU A 496 -17.02 25.83 -17.63
N GLU A 497 -16.44 27.01 -17.86
CA GLU A 497 -14.98 27.26 -17.75
C GLU A 497 -14.46 27.05 -16.31
N ASP A 498 -15.19 27.49 -15.28
CA ASP A 498 -14.81 27.27 -13.88
C ASP A 498 -14.93 25.80 -13.48
N ILE A 499 -15.96 25.10 -13.97
CA ILE A 499 -16.14 23.65 -13.77
C ILE A 499 -14.99 22.89 -14.43
N GLU A 500 -14.69 23.16 -15.71
CA GLU A 500 -13.55 22.56 -16.42
C GLU A 500 -12.23 22.81 -15.69
N LYS A 501 -12.00 24.04 -15.22
CA LYS A 501 -10.78 24.40 -14.49
C LYS A 501 -10.66 23.68 -13.14
N ASP A 502 -11.76 23.52 -12.41
CA ASP A 502 -11.77 22.77 -11.15
C ASP A 502 -11.60 21.26 -11.37
N ILE A 503 -12.20 20.68 -12.42
CA ILE A 503 -11.91 19.31 -12.86
C ILE A 503 -10.42 19.18 -13.20
N LEU A 504 -9.89 20.03 -14.09
CA LEU A 504 -8.49 19.98 -14.50
C LEU A 504 -7.54 20.11 -13.30
N ASN A 505 -7.85 20.96 -12.31
CA ASN A 505 -7.08 21.03 -11.06
C ASN A 505 -7.23 19.76 -10.18
N SER A 506 -8.43 19.19 -10.07
CA SER A 506 -8.69 17.91 -9.38
C SER A 506 -7.85 16.78 -9.99
N LEU A 507 -7.84 16.69 -11.32
CA LEU A 507 -7.15 15.66 -12.09
C LEU A 507 -5.62 15.86 -12.14
N GLN A 508 -5.13 17.10 -12.27
CA GLN A 508 -3.68 17.39 -12.30
C GLN A 508 -2.96 17.09 -10.97
N ASN A 509 -3.70 17.05 -9.85
CA ASN A 509 -3.13 16.71 -8.54
C ASN A 509 -3.22 15.22 -8.20
N ARG A 510 -3.86 14.38 -9.04
CA ARG A 510 -3.78 12.92 -8.95
C ARG A 510 -2.59 12.42 -9.81
N PRO A 511 -1.85 11.38 -9.38
CA PRO A 511 -0.87 10.71 -10.24
C PRO A 511 -1.51 10.14 -11.54
N GLY A 512 -0.74 9.51 -12.44
CA GLY A 512 -1.27 8.68 -13.55
C GLY A 512 -2.06 9.33 -14.71
N TRP A 513 -2.79 10.44 -14.47
CA TRP A 513 -3.85 10.99 -15.34
C TRP A 513 -3.44 11.42 -16.76
N ASN A 514 -2.16 11.66 -17.01
CA ASN A 514 -1.67 12.08 -18.34
C ASN A 514 -1.80 10.99 -19.43
N SER A 515 -2.20 9.76 -19.09
CA SER A 515 -2.29 8.62 -20.00
C SER A 515 -3.70 8.30 -20.52
N VAL A 516 -4.76 8.95 -19.99
CA VAL A 516 -6.14 8.43 -20.09
C VAL A 516 -7.05 9.16 -21.10
N LEU A 517 -6.79 10.43 -21.43
CA LEU A 517 -7.73 11.24 -22.22
C LEU A 517 -7.31 11.38 -23.69
N ASP A 518 -7.81 10.45 -24.50
CA ASP A 518 -8.16 10.71 -25.91
C ASP A 518 -9.10 11.96 -25.98
N PRO A 519 -8.94 12.88 -26.94
CA PRO A 519 -9.94 13.92 -27.24
C PRO A 519 -11.39 13.42 -27.31
N ALA A 520 -11.63 12.17 -27.72
CA ALA A 520 -12.96 11.54 -27.68
C ALA A 520 -13.52 11.35 -26.25
N LEU A 521 -12.65 11.14 -25.26
CA LEU A 521 -13.03 11.00 -23.85
C LEU A 521 -13.24 12.37 -23.17
N ARG A 522 -12.60 13.43 -23.68
CA ARG A 522 -13.04 14.82 -23.40
C ARG A 522 -14.47 15.08 -23.87
N ASN A 523 -14.89 14.49 -24.99
CA ASN A 523 -16.28 14.56 -25.45
C ASN A 523 -17.23 13.62 -24.67
N SER A 524 -16.72 12.58 -23.98
CA SER A 524 -17.53 11.69 -23.14
C SER A 524 -17.61 12.12 -21.67
N LEU A 525 -16.78 13.08 -21.23
CA LEU A 525 -17.06 13.92 -20.07
C LEU A 525 -18.30 14.77 -20.37
N ASN A 526 -19.47 14.12 -20.29
CA ASN A 526 -20.76 14.76 -20.45
C ASN A 526 -21.01 15.72 -19.27
N ILE A 527 -20.58 16.98 -19.45
CA ILE A 527 -20.94 18.16 -18.63
C ILE A 527 -22.48 18.42 -18.67
N THR A 528 -23.23 17.61 -19.42
CA THR A 528 -24.56 17.91 -19.95
C THR A 528 -25.72 17.47 -19.05
N SER A 529 -25.51 16.64 -18.03
CA SER A 529 -26.58 16.27 -17.08
C SER A 529 -26.76 17.35 -16.01
N ARG A 530 -27.51 18.39 -16.39
CA ARG A 530 -28.11 19.30 -15.40
C ARG A 530 -29.35 18.68 -14.79
N ASP A 531 -29.44 18.67 -13.47
CA ASP A 531 -30.63 18.17 -12.78
C ASP A 531 -31.81 19.16 -12.88
N ARG A 532 -32.96 18.75 -12.34
CA ARG A 532 -34.18 19.58 -12.32
C ARG A 532 -34.07 20.88 -11.49
N TYR A 533 -32.98 21.05 -10.74
CA TYR A 533 -32.67 22.22 -9.93
C TYR A 533 -31.51 23.05 -10.53
N GLY A 534 -30.95 22.60 -11.66
CA GLY A 534 -29.89 23.26 -12.43
C GLY A 534 -28.47 22.85 -12.05
N TYR A 535 -28.28 21.92 -11.10
CA TYR A 535 -26.94 21.44 -10.69
C TYR A 535 -26.31 20.63 -11.81
N THR A 536 -25.03 20.85 -12.06
CA THR A 536 -24.27 20.13 -13.11
C THR A 536 -23.56 18.93 -12.50
N HIS A 537 -23.86 17.73 -13.00
CA HIS A 537 -23.20 16.50 -12.56
C HIS A 537 -22.06 16.14 -13.52
N VAL A 538 -20.88 15.88 -12.95
CA VAL A 538 -19.66 15.47 -13.66
C VAL A 538 -19.24 14.10 -13.14
N ILE A 539 -18.67 13.29 -14.03
CA ILE A 539 -18.30 11.89 -13.79
C ILE A 539 -16.80 11.73 -14.11
N GLU A 540 -15.99 11.33 -13.12
CA GLU A 540 -14.53 11.14 -13.25
C GLU A 540 -14.18 9.65 -13.11
N PRO A 541 -13.44 9.00 -14.03
CA PRO A 541 -12.93 7.64 -13.87
C PRO A 541 -12.31 7.34 -12.50
N ALA A 542 -12.69 6.21 -11.90
CA ALA A 542 -12.22 5.79 -10.57
C ALA A 542 -10.88 5.03 -10.65
N SER A 543 -10.00 5.32 -9.70
CA SER A 543 -8.74 4.62 -9.38
C SER A 543 -7.90 4.20 -10.59
N ILE A 544 -7.54 5.16 -11.43
CA ILE A 544 -6.66 4.95 -12.59
C ILE A 544 -5.16 4.87 -12.23
N ASP A 545 -4.80 5.05 -10.95
CA ASP A 545 -3.43 5.07 -10.41
C ASP A 545 -2.88 3.67 -10.08
N ILE A 546 -3.35 2.67 -10.83
CA ILE A 546 -3.04 1.26 -10.56
C ILE A 546 -1.79 0.85 -11.31
N ASP A 547 -0.83 0.29 -10.56
CA ASP A 547 0.35 -0.32 -11.15
C ASP A 547 -0.03 -1.68 -11.79
N PHE A 548 0.31 -1.80 -13.08
CA PHE A 548 0.15 -3.04 -13.83
C PHE A 548 1.44 -3.88 -13.85
N GLY A 549 2.54 -3.40 -13.26
CA GLY A 549 3.79 -4.12 -13.07
C GLY A 549 3.74 -5.19 -11.97
N GLU A 550 4.90 -5.81 -11.71
CA GLU A 550 5.08 -6.72 -10.57
C GLU A 550 5.41 -5.93 -9.29
N PRO A 551 4.91 -6.35 -8.11
CA PRO A 551 5.17 -5.65 -6.86
C PRO A 551 6.67 -5.60 -6.50
N THR A 552 7.16 -4.42 -6.14
CA THR A 552 8.52 -4.25 -5.58
C THR A 552 8.60 -4.63 -4.09
N SER A 553 7.46 -4.77 -3.43
CA SER A 553 7.30 -5.29 -2.07
C SER A 553 5.96 -6.01 -1.93
N TYR A 554 5.87 -6.94 -0.98
CA TYR A 554 4.66 -7.69 -0.64
C TYR A 554 4.27 -7.37 0.79
N GLU A 555 3.10 -6.75 1.00
CA GLU A 555 2.55 -6.58 2.34
C GLU A 555 1.97 -7.91 2.86
N ILE A 556 2.18 -8.16 4.15
CA ILE A 556 1.73 -9.36 4.87
C ILE A 556 1.20 -8.93 6.23
N ASN A 557 0.02 -9.42 6.61
CA ASN A 557 -0.58 -9.12 7.90
C ASN A 557 -0.30 -10.26 8.90
N LEU A 558 0.81 -10.14 9.64
CA LEU A 558 1.17 -11.05 10.71
C LEU A 558 0.81 -10.42 12.05
N TYR A 559 0.09 -11.16 12.92
CA TYR A 559 -0.30 -10.71 14.26
C TYR A 559 -1.12 -9.40 14.32
N GLY A 560 -1.80 -9.02 13.24
CA GLY A 560 -2.52 -7.75 13.15
C GLY A 560 -1.59 -6.55 12.85
N ILE A 561 -0.35 -6.80 12.43
CA ILE A 561 0.64 -5.80 12.06
C ILE A 561 0.96 -5.97 10.57
N GLY A 562 0.68 -4.92 9.78
CA GLY A 562 1.17 -4.83 8.41
C GLY A 562 2.70 -4.79 8.41
N THR A 563 3.30 -5.81 7.80
CA THR A 563 4.74 -5.99 7.60
C THR A 563 4.99 -6.16 6.11
N SER A 564 6.16 -5.76 5.60
CA SER A 564 6.44 -5.81 4.16
C SER A 564 7.67 -6.67 3.87
N ILE A 565 7.54 -7.67 3.00
CA ILE A 565 8.69 -8.36 2.41
C ILE A 565 9.16 -7.60 1.19
N MET A 566 10.44 -7.24 1.16
CA MET A 566 11.06 -6.48 0.07
C MET A 566 12.51 -6.90 -0.13
N ARG A 567 13.13 -6.46 -1.23
CA ARG A 567 14.57 -6.63 -1.44
C ARG A 567 15.35 -5.47 -0.82
N ASP A 568 16.45 -5.80 -0.16
CA ASP A 568 17.43 -4.81 0.29
C ASP A 568 18.30 -4.28 -0.88
N SER A 569 19.26 -3.38 -0.57
CA SER A 569 20.17 -2.83 -1.58
C SER A 569 21.11 -3.85 -2.22
N ASP A 570 21.30 -5.01 -1.59
CA ASP A 570 22.10 -6.12 -2.08
C ASP A 570 21.23 -7.13 -2.87
N GLY A 571 19.93 -6.86 -3.00
CA GLY A 571 18.95 -7.68 -3.72
C GLY A 571 18.36 -8.83 -2.91
N LYS A 572 18.65 -8.94 -1.61
CA LYS A 572 18.17 -10.03 -0.75
C LYS A 572 16.82 -9.75 -0.14
N TRP A 573 16.01 -10.79 0.04
CA TRP A 573 14.74 -10.66 0.73
C TRP A 573 14.92 -10.35 2.23
N ILE A 574 14.17 -9.36 2.71
CA ILE A 574 14.08 -8.94 4.11
C ILE A 574 12.60 -8.71 4.50
N MET A 575 12.33 -8.67 5.81
CA MET A 575 11.00 -8.50 6.44
C MET A 575 11.11 -7.58 7.68
#